data_AF-A0A960IQB9-F1
#
_entry.id   AF-A0A960IQB9-F1
#
_cell.length_a   1.000
_cell.length_b   1.000
_cell.length_c   1.000
_cell.angle_alpha   90.00
_cell.angle_beta   90.00
_cell.angle_gamma   90.00
#
_symmetry.space_group_name_H-M   'P 1'
#
loop_
_entity.id
_entity.type
_entity.pdbx_description
1 polymer ?
#
loop_
_entity_poly.entity_id
_entity_poly.type
_entity_poly.pdbx_seq_one_letter_code
_entity_poly.pdbx_strand_id
1 'polypeptide(L)'
;MTELLDTFGRVHRDLRISVTDRCNFRCTYCMPAEGMQWMPRSEVLTFEEIERVASVMVTRLGIRSIRLTGGEPTVRANLPVLVGKLARLGSADGPVDLAMTTNGATLGSMAEDLRSAGLRRINISLDSLQPSRFAELTRRDELARVLAGIDAAVDAGFDPVKINVVAIKGVNEDEILDFAEFGRQRGVTVRFIEFMPLDADEHWSPDAVLSQTEIVAAIHAVHPVDPVPRDGAPAERFVYRDGGGEVGVIPSVTRPFCQSCDRVRLGSDGGLRNCLFAADEIDLRSILRGGGTDEDLVDAVVSEVQRKNAGHLIGQATFVRPRRSMSQLGG
;
A
#
# COMPACT_ATOMS: atom_id res chain seq x y z
N MET A 1 -3.17 -24.51 -13.37
CA MET A 1 -3.16 -23.25 -12.57
C MET A 1 -4.03 -23.51 -11.37
N THR A 2 -3.50 -23.34 -10.17
CA THR A 2 -4.22 -23.61 -8.92
C THR A 2 -4.66 -22.28 -8.33
N GLU A 3 -5.90 -22.14 -7.91
CA GLU A 3 -6.32 -20.94 -7.18
C GLU A 3 -5.67 -20.93 -5.78
N LEU A 4 -5.07 -19.79 -5.42
CA LEU A 4 -4.50 -19.59 -4.09
C LEU A 4 -5.61 -19.29 -3.08
N LEU A 5 -6.12 -20.34 -2.45
CA LEU A 5 -7.24 -20.30 -1.50
C LEU A 5 -6.76 -20.40 -0.05
N ASP A 6 -7.42 -19.66 0.84
CA ASP A 6 -7.28 -19.88 2.28
C ASP A 6 -8.42 -20.71 2.89
N THR A 7 -8.34 -20.95 4.19
CA THR A 7 -9.28 -21.76 4.98
C THR A 7 -10.67 -21.11 5.15
N PHE A 8 -10.85 -19.87 4.71
CA PHE A 8 -12.12 -19.14 4.72
C PHE A 8 -12.74 -19.02 3.31
N GLY A 9 -12.14 -19.65 2.30
CA GLY A 9 -12.63 -19.62 0.92
C GLY A 9 -12.30 -18.33 0.16
N ARG A 10 -11.40 -17.48 0.67
CA ARG A 10 -10.96 -16.28 -0.05
C ARG A 10 -9.90 -16.67 -1.07
N VAL A 11 -10.06 -16.22 -2.32
CA VAL A 11 -9.06 -16.38 -3.38
C VAL A 11 -8.12 -15.19 -3.35
N HIS A 12 -6.81 -15.43 -3.21
CA HIS A 12 -5.80 -14.37 -3.15
C HIS A 12 -5.29 -14.03 -4.55
N ARG A 13 -5.43 -12.76 -4.95
CA ARG A 13 -5.11 -12.27 -6.30
C ARG A 13 -4.16 -11.06 -6.30
N ASP A 14 -3.91 -10.43 -5.15
CA ASP A 14 -3.07 -9.24 -5.01
C ASP A 14 -1.78 -9.54 -4.25
N LEU A 15 -0.63 -9.38 -4.93
CA LEU A 15 0.69 -9.50 -4.32
C LEU A 15 1.26 -8.11 -4.04
N ARG A 16 1.59 -7.83 -2.77
CA ARG A 16 2.34 -6.64 -2.38
C ARG A 16 3.80 -6.97 -2.19
N ILE A 17 4.68 -6.18 -2.80
CA ILE A 17 6.12 -6.39 -2.75
C ILE A 17 6.76 -5.14 -2.14
N SER A 18 7.43 -5.31 -1.00
CA SER A 18 8.33 -4.30 -0.46
C SER A 18 9.68 -4.45 -1.18
N VAL A 19 10.11 -3.43 -1.93
CA VAL A 19 11.36 -3.50 -2.71
C VAL A 19 12.60 -3.04 -1.92
N THR A 20 12.36 -2.41 -0.77
CA THR A 20 13.37 -1.93 0.16
C THR A 20 12.74 -1.60 1.51
N ASP A 21 13.54 -1.68 2.57
CA ASP A 21 13.23 -1.17 3.91
C ASP A 21 13.50 0.33 4.10
N ARG A 22 14.26 0.95 3.19
CA ARG A 22 14.71 2.35 3.30
C ARG A 22 13.60 3.31 2.96
N CYS A 23 13.53 4.43 3.68
CA CYS A 23 12.63 5.54 3.39
C CYS A 23 13.37 6.87 3.52
N ASN A 24 13.03 7.85 2.70
CA ASN A 24 13.49 9.23 2.81
C ASN A 24 12.70 10.04 3.85
N PHE A 25 11.51 9.58 4.27
CA PHE A 25 10.70 10.17 5.35
C PHE A 25 10.85 9.43 6.68
N ARG A 26 10.37 10.03 7.78
CA ARG A 26 10.33 9.46 9.13
C ARG A 26 8.95 9.69 9.76
N CYS A 27 7.91 9.27 9.06
CA CYS A 27 6.54 9.59 9.47
C CYS A 27 6.27 9.06 10.88
N THR A 28 5.67 9.89 11.75
CA THR A 28 5.40 9.58 13.17
C THR A 28 4.64 8.27 13.35
N TYR A 29 3.74 7.96 12.42
CA TYR A 29 2.96 6.72 12.43
C TYR A 29 3.63 5.51 11.74
N CYS A 30 4.88 5.61 11.31
CA CYS A 30 5.52 4.59 10.49
C CYS A 30 6.95 4.26 10.93
N MET A 31 7.73 5.27 11.32
CA MET A 31 9.15 5.12 11.61
C MET A 31 9.59 6.08 12.73
N PRO A 32 10.44 5.62 13.67
CA PRO A 32 10.94 6.48 14.75
C PRO A 32 11.77 7.65 14.22
N ALA A 33 11.96 8.69 15.04
CA ALA A 33 12.55 9.96 14.62
C ALA A 33 14.02 9.80 14.20
N GLU A 34 14.76 9.00 14.97
CA GLU A 34 16.14 8.57 14.73
C GLU A 34 16.28 7.69 13.47
N GLY A 35 15.17 7.15 12.95
CA GLY A 35 15.15 6.21 11.84
C GLY A 35 15.41 4.78 12.26
N MET A 36 15.37 3.88 11.27
CA MET A 36 15.58 2.45 11.48
C MET A 36 17.00 2.05 11.14
N GLN A 37 17.49 0.98 11.79
CA GLN A 37 18.67 0.27 11.29
C GLN A 37 18.31 -0.43 9.98
N TRP A 38 18.91 0.00 8.88
CA TRP A 38 18.68 -0.59 7.58
C TRP A 38 19.34 -1.95 7.44
N MET A 39 18.66 -2.84 6.73
CA MET A 39 19.21 -4.13 6.35
C MET A 39 20.41 -3.95 5.42
N PRO A 40 21.45 -4.80 5.56
CA PRO A 40 22.53 -4.89 4.59
C PRO A 40 21.98 -5.12 3.18
N ARG A 41 22.64 -4.55 2.16
CA ARG A 41 22.19 -4.71 0.77
C ARG A 41 22.10 -6.17 0.33
N SER A 42 22.98 -7.02 0.84
CA SER A 42 22.98 -8.46 0.59
C SER A 42 21.75 -9.17 1.14
N GLU A 43 21.06 -8.59 2.12
CA GLU A 43 19.87 -9.18 2.72
C GLU A 43 18.58 -8.85 1.97
N VAL A 44 18.58 -7.75 1.20
CA VAL A 44 17.45 -7.36 0.37
C VAL A 44 17.40 -8.24 -0.88
N LEU A 45 16.20 -8.66 -1.28
CA LEU A 45 16.00 -9.43 -2.49
C LEU A 45 16.51 -8.67 -3.72
N THR A 46 17.11 -9.40 -4.66
CA THR A 46 17.47 -8.87 -5.99
C THR A 46 16.24 -8.75 -6.86
N PHE A 47 16.36 -8.05 -8.00
CA PHE A 47 15.24 -7.95 -8.95
C PHE A 47 14.93 -9.30 -9.60
N GLU A 48 15.94 -10.14 -9.80
CA GLU A 48 15.81 -11.51 -10.31
C GLU A 48 15.08 -12.40 -9.30
N GLU A 49 15.39 -12.26 -8.01
CA GLU A 49 14.69 -12.98 -6.93
C GLU A 49 13.22 -12.55 -6.85
N ILE A 50 12.94 -11.25 -6.90
CA ILE A 50 11.56 -10.72 -6.92
C ILE A 50 10.81 -11.18 -8.17
N GLU A 51 11.44 -11.10 -9.35
CA GLU A 51 10.86 -11.54 -10.62
C GLU A 51 10.51 -13.03 -10.60
N ARG A 52 11.38 -13.88 -10.03
CA ARG A 52 11.12 -15.31 -9.88
C ARG A 52 9.90 -15.59 -9.00
N VAL A 53 9.84 -15.00 -7.81
CA VAL A 53 8.69 -15.18 -6.90
C VAL A 53 7.40 -14.67 -7.57
N ALA A 54 7.42 -13.47 -8.13
CA ALA A 54 6.26 -12.89 -8.79
C ALA A 54 5.80 -13.75 -9.99
N SER A 55 6.73 -14.27 -10.79
CA SER A 55 6.43 -15.16 -11.92
C SER A 55 5.73 -16.43 -11.47
N VAL A 56 6.24 -17.11 -10.44
CA VAL A 56 5.60 -18.31 -9.86
C VAL A 56 4.19 -17.96 -9.37
N MET A 57 4.04 -16.87 -8.60
CA MET A 57 2.75 -16.47 -8.06
C MET A 57 1.71 -16.11 -9.14
N VAL A 58 2.13 -15.45 -10.22
CA VAL A 58 1.25 -15.07 -11.34
C VAL A 58 0.86 -16.29 -12.19
N THR A 59 1.84 -17.12 -12.56
CA THR A 59 1.65 -18.20 -13.54
C THR A 59 1.09 -19.49 -12.93
N ARG A 60 1.41 -19.77 -11.66
CA ARG A 60 1.04 -21.03 -10.98
C ARG A 60 -0.10 -20.86 -9.99
N LEU A 61 -0.16 -19.72 -9.28
CA LEU A 61 -1.03 -19.48 -8.13
C LEU A 61 -2.16 -18.47 -8.37
N GLY A 62 -2.28 -17.93 -9.57
CA GLY A 62 -3.45 -17.11 -9.94
C GLY A 62 -3.39 -15.66 -9.47
N ILE A 63 -2.23 -15.12 -9.07
CA ILE A 63 -2.07 -13.68 -8.84
C ILE A 63 -2.35 -12.91 -10.13
N ARG A 64 -3.02 -11.76 -9.97
CA ARG A 64 -3.47 -10.89 -11.07
C ARG A 64 -3.02 -9.44 -10.91
N SER A 65 -2.77 -8.98 -9.69
CA SER A 65 -2.22 -7.65 -9.44
C SER A 65 -0.95 -7.71 -8.60
N ILE A 66 -0.03 -6.80 -8.91
CA ILE A 66 1.18 -6.58 -8.12
C ILE A 66 1.23 -5.12 -7.70
N ARG A 67 1.47 -4.89 -6.40
CA ARG A 67 1.71 -3.56 -5.85
C ARG A 67 3.13 -3.45 -5.31
N LEU A 68 3.91 -2.58 -5.93
CA LEU A 68 5.21 -2.19 -5.41
C LEU A 68 5.06 -1.18 -4.27
N THR A 69 5.85 -1.38 -3.24
CA THR A 69 5.93 -0.57 -2.02
C THR A 69 7.38 -0.57 -1.55
N GLY A 70 7.68 0.02 -0.40
CA GLY A 70 8.97 -0.15 0.28
C GLY A 70 8.75 -0.37 1.79
N GLY A 71 9.34 0.40 2.69
CA GLY A 71 10.12 1.62 2.52
C GLY A 71 9.44 2.67 1.63
N GLU A 72 10.26 3.54 1.07
CA GLU A 72 9.90 4.31 -0.12
C GLU A 72 10.45 3.58 -1.36
N PRO A 73 9.62 3.02 -2.26
CA PRO A 73 10.13 2.28 -3.41
C PRO A 73 11.07 3.10 -4.30
N THR A 74 10.83 4.40 -4.45
CA THR A 74 11.61 5.25 -5.35
C THR A 74 13.05 5.49 -4.89
N VAL A 75 13.40 5.16 -3.64
CA VAL A 75 14.81 5.18 -3.18
C VAL A 75 15.58 3.91 -3.60
N ARG A 76 14.90 2.90 -4.14
CA ARG A 76 15.54 1.70 -4.71
C ARG A 76 16.12 2.05 -6.08
N ALA A 77 17.44 2.05 -6.18
CA ALA A 77 18.14 2.32 -7.43
C ALA A 77 17.66 1.40 -8.57
N ASN A 78 17.55 1.98 -9.77
CA ASN A 78 17.11 1.31 -11.00
C ASN A 78 15.70 0.68 -10.91
N LEU A 79 14.80 1.22 -10.09
CA LEU A 79 13.42 0.74 -9.95
C LEU A 79 12.70 0.52 -11.30
N PRO A 80 12.84 1.35 -12.35
CA PRO A 80 12.23 1.10 -13.65
C PRO A 80 12.61 -0.27 -14.27
N VAL A 81 13.80 -0.80 -13.96
CA VAL A 81 14.22 -2.15 -14.42
C VAL A 81 13.34 -3.23 -13.80
N LEU A 82 13.06 -3.15 -12.50
CA LEU A 82 12.15 -4.09 -11.83
C LEU A 82 10.73 -3.96 -12.37
N VAL A 83 10.24 -2.72 -12.56
CA VAL A 83 8.92 -2.47 -13.17
C VAL A 83 8.83 -3.15 -14.54
N GLY A 84 9.84 -2.99 -15.40
CA GLY A 84 9.87 -3.61 -16.72
C GLY A 84 9.91 -5.14 -16.69
N LYS A 85 10.57 -5.75 -15.70
CA LYS A 85 10.53 -7.21 -15.47
C LYS A 85 9.11 -7.66 -15.11
N LEU A 86 8.49 -6.99 -14.14
CA LEU A 86 7.17 -7.36 -13.63
C LEU A 86 6.04 -7.08 -14.63
N ALA A 87 6.12 -5.99 -15.40
CA ALA A 87 5.12 -5.62 -16.40
C ALA A 87 5.02 -6.64 -17.56
N ARG A 88 6.06 -7.44 -17.78
CA ARG A 88 6.04 -8.55 -18.75
C ARG A 88 5.35 -9.81 -18.23
N LEU A 89 5.05 -9.88 -16.93
CA LEU A 89 4.33 -11.01 -16.35
C LEU A 89 2.86 -10.96 -16.77
N GLY A 90 2.34 -12.13 -17.10
CA GLY A 90 0.96 -12.31 -17.49
C GLY A 90 0.50 -13.73 -17.17
N SER A 91 -0.81 -13.89 -17.15
CA SER A 91 -1.48 -15.17 -16.98
C SER A 91 -2.40 -15.45 -18.17
N ALA A 92 -3.13 -16.56 -18.14
CA ALA A 92 -4.16 -16.86 -19.12
C ALA A 92 -5.23 -15.76 -19.25
N ASP A 93 -5.46 -14.97 -18.18
CA ASP A 93 -6.47 -13.91 -18.14
C ASP A 93 -5.92 -12.55 -18.60
N GLY A 94 -4.67 -12.49 -19.04
CA GLY A 94 -4.02 -11.27 -19.53
C GLY A 94 -2.85 -10.78 -18.66
N PRO A 95 -2.35 -9.56 -18.93
CA PRO A 95 -1.20 -8.99 -18.24
C PRO A 95 -1.51 -8.68 -16.78
N VAL A 96 -0.46 -8.66 -15.94
CA VAL A 96 -0.59 -8.29 -14.54
C VAL A 96 -0.96 -6.80 -14.39
N ASP A 97 -1.86 -6.48 -13.47
CA ASP A 97 -2.15 -5.10 -13.07
C ASP A 97 -1.07 -4.60 -12.10
N LEU A 98 -0.14 -3.79 -12.61
CA LEU A 98 1.00 -3.27 -11.87
C LEU A 98 0.71 -1.85 -11.34
N ALA A 99 0.84 -1.69 -10.02
CA ALA A 99 0.69 -0.43 -9.32
C ALA A 99 1.82 -0.18 -8.32
N MET A 100 1.99 1.06 -7.88
CA MET A 100 2.98 1.43 -6.86
C MET A 100 2.37 2.32 -5.78
N THR A 101 2.85 2.22 -4.55
CA THR A 101 2.60 3.20 -3.47
C THR A 101 3.92 3.91 -3.12
N THR A 102 3.93 5.24 -3.13
CA THR A 102 5.09 6.11 -2.87
C THR A 102 4.66 7.32 -2.04
N ASN A 103 5.59 7.99 -1.35
CA ASN A 103 5.36 9.33 -0.80
C ASN A 103 5.45 10.44 -1.87
N GLY A 104 5.90 10.13 -3.09
CA GLY A 104 5.89 11.05 -4.22
C GLY A 104 7.05 12.04 -4.29
N ALA A 105 7.86 12.21 -3.23
CA ALA A 105 8.86 13.28 -3.16
C ALA A 105 9.97 13.20 -4.23
N THR A 106 10.25 12.00 -4.74
CA THR A 106 11.21 11.81 -5.84
C THR A 106 10.53 11.40 -7.15
N LEU A 107 9.20 11.38 -7.19
CA LEU A 107 8.45 10.87 -8.34
C LEU A 107 8.64 11.76 -9.57
N GLY A 108 8.81 13.08 -9.37
CA GLY A 108 9.03 14.04 -10.46
C GLY A 108 10.17 13.69 -11.40
N SER A 109 11.25 13.04 -10.92
CA SER A 109 12.40 12.66 -11.76
C SER A 109 12.29 11.26 -12.37
N MET A 110 11.21 10.52 -12.14
CA MET A 110 11.09 9.11 -12.57
C MET A 110 9.71 8.70 -13.07
N ALA A 111 8.72 9.59 -13.03
CA ALA A 111 7.35 9.30 -13.45
C ALA A 111 7.29 8.74 -14.88
N GLU A 112 7.96 9.40 -15.83
CA GLU A 112 8.02 8.98 -17.24
C GLU A 112 8.72 7.63 -17.42
N ASP A 113 9.85 7.40 -16.74
CA ASP A 113 10.59 6.14 -16.81
C ASP A 113 9.77 4.97 -16.26
N LEU A 114 9.09 5.18 -15.13
CA LEU A 114 8.21 4.18 -14.52
C LEU A 114 7.02 3.86 -15.43
N ARG A 115 6.41 4.89 -16.02
CA ARG A 115 5.31 4.72 -16.97
C ARG A 115 5.76 3.94 -18.20
N SER A 116 6.90 4.32 -18.78
CA SER A 116 7.49 3.69 -19.96
C SER A 116 7.89 2.24 -19.69
N ALA A 117 8.31 1.93 -18.46
CA ALA A 117 8.60 0.57 -18.01
C ALA A 117 7.33 -0.30 -17.83
N GLY A 118 6.13 0.28 -17.89
CA GLY A 118 4.85 -0.45 -17.85
C GLY A 118 4.06 -0.30 -16.54
N LEU A 119 4.47 0.58 -15.62
CA LEU A 119 3.66 0.91 -14.45
C LEU A 119 2.39 1.67 -14.88
N ARG A 120 1.22 1.22 -14.43
CA ARG A 120 -0.07 1.80 -14.89
C ARG A 120 -0.71 2.76 -13.90
N ARG A 121 -0.66 2.42 -12.61
CA ARG A 121 -1.38 3.12 -11.53
C ARG A 121 -0.44 3.49 -10.39
N ILE A 122 -0.75 4.60 -9.73
CA ILE A 122 0.05 5.05 -8.59
C ILE A 122 -0.82 5.52 -7.43
N ASN A 123 -0.36 5.20 -6.22
CA ASN A 123 -0.86 5.75 -4.97
C ASN A 123 0.22 6.63 -4.38
N ILE A 124 -0.12 7.87 -4.02
CA ILE A 124 0.79 8.82 -3.39
C ILE A 124 0.30 9.08 -1.97
N SER A 125 1.14 8.84 -0.97
CA SER A 125 0.81 9.15 0.43
C SER A 125 1.08 10.62 0.71
N LEU A 126 0.06 11.34 1.17
CA LEU A 126 0.11 12.75 1.52
C LEU A 126 -0.88 13.02 2.65
N ASP A 127 -0.39 13.25 3.87
CA ASP A 127 -1.24 13.33 5.06
C ASP A 127 -1.58 14.76 5.51
N SER A 128 -1.02 15.77 4.85
CA SER A 128 -1.36 17.18 5.08
C SER A 128 -1.00 18.04 3.86
N LEU A 129 -1.85 19.01 3.55
CA LEU A 129 -1.62 20.08 2.58
C LEU A 129 -0.99 21.32 3.24
N GLN A 130 -0.94 21.37 4.58
CA GLN A 130 -0.31 22.44 5.35
C GLN A 130 1.19 22.15 5.55
N PRO A 131 2.11 23.05 5.14
CA PRO A 131 3.56 22.79 5.21
C PRO A 131 4.08 22.44 6.60
N SER A 132 3.64 23.15 7.64
CA SER A 132 4.08 22.91 9.02
C SER A 132 3.65 21.54 9.53
N ARG A 133 2.37 21.18 9.32
CA ARG A 133 1.82 19.90 9.74
C ARG A 133 2.40 18.73 8.92
N PHE A 134 2.60 18.93 7.61
CA PHE A 134 3.33 17.97 6.78
C PHE A 134 4.72 17.70 7.33
N ALA A 135 5.48 18.76 7.65
CA ALA A 135 6.83 18.63 8.19
C ALA A 135 6.84 17.96 9.57
N GLU A 136 5.85 18.21 10.42
CA GLU A 136 5.67 17.54 11.71
C GLU A 136 5.39 16.04 11.53
N LEU A 137 4.40 15.70 10.69
CA LEU A 137 3.97 14.32 10.46
C LEU A 137 5.06 13.48 9.80
N THR A 138 5.76 14.02 8.81
CA THR A 138 6.77 13.27 8.01
C THR A 138 8.19 13.43 8.53
N ARG A 139 8.42 14.41 9.42
CA ARG A 139 9.73 14.89 9.90
C ARG A 139 10.67 15.29 8.76
N ARG A 140 10.09 15.76 7.64
CA ARG A 140 10.78 16.23 6.43
C ARG A 140 10.01 17.36 5.79
N ASP A 141 10.70 18.42 5.41
CA ASP A 141 10.10 19.56 4.69
C ASP A 141 10.15 19.31 3.17
N GLU A 142 9.26 18.45 2.68
CA GLU A 142 9.27 17.93 1.30
C GLU A 142 7.92 18.08 0.60
N LEU A 143 6.96 18.82 1.18
CA LEU A 143 5.58 18.95 0.65
C LEU A 143 5.58 19.45 -0.80
N ALA A 144 6.37 20.49 -1.09
CA ALA A 144 6.47 21.05 -2.44
C ALA A 144 6.90 20.00 -3.48
N ARG A 145 7.81 19.08 -3.12
CA ARG A 145 8.26 18.01 -4.00
C ARG A 145 7.22 16.90 -4.13
N VAL A 146 6.46 16.62 -3.08
CA VAL A 146 5.32 15.67 -3.16
C VAL A 146 4.26 16.21 -4.13
N LEU A 147 3.89 17.49 -4.01
CA LEU A 147 2.94 18.14 -4.92
C LEU A 147 3.44 18.13 -6.37
N ALA A 148 4.71 18.46 -6.60
CA ALA A 148 5.32 18.36 -7.93
C ALA A 148 5.37 16.91 -8.45
N GLY A 149 5.56 15.93 -7.56
CA GLY A 149 5.50 14.51 -7.89
C GLY A 149 4.10 14.05 -8.29
N ILE A 150 3.05 14.58 -7.66
CA ILE A 150 1.65 14.35 -8.04
C ILE A 150 1.41 14.89 -9.45
N ASP A 151 1.84 16.13 -9.72
CA ASP A 151 1.68 16.76 -11.02
C ASP A 151 2.40 15.96 -12.11
N ALA A 152 3.66 15.58 -11.87
CA ALA A 152 4.42 14.72 -12.79
C ALA A 152 3.77 13.35 -13.02
N ALA A 153 3.06 12.80 -12.03
CA ALA A 153 2.35 11.54 -12.20
C ALA A 153 1.13 11.69 -13.13
N VAL A 154 0.40 12.79 -12.98
CA VAL A 154 -0.72 13.13 -13.88
C VAL A 154 -0.19 13.37 -15.29
N ASP A 155 0.87 14.16 -15.44
CA ASP A 155 1.48 14.50 -16.74
C ASP A 155 2.04 13.26 -17.46
N ALA A 156 2.65 12.32 -16.73
CA ALA A 156 3.11 11.04 -17.28
C ALA A 156 1.94 10.12 -17.71
N GLY A 157 0.69 10.46 -17.41
CA GLY A 157 -0.50 9.71 -17.80
C GLY A 157 -0.77 8.47 -16.95
N PHE A 158 -0.31 8.44 -15.68
CA PHE A 158 -0.77 7.43 -14.74
C PHE A 158 -2.29 7.56 -14.55
N ASP A 159 -3.00 6.43 -14.56
CA ASP A 159 -4.45 6.45 -14.40
C ASP A 159 -4.97 5.17 -13.73
N PRO A 160 -5.64 5.27 -12.57
CA PRO A 160 -5.81 6.49 -11.76
C PRO A 160 -4.52 6.86 -10.99
N VAL A 161 -4.34 8.17 -10.76
CA VAL A 161 -3.51 8.71 -9.67
C VAL A 161 -4.38 8.82 -8.43
N LYS A 162 -3.95 8.18 -7.33
CA LYS A 162 -4.69 8.18 -6.07
C LYS A 162 -3.87 8.80 -4.96
N ILE A 163 -4.48 9.64 -4.15
CA ILE A 163 -3.87 10.20 -2.94
C ILE A 163 -4.39 9.44 -1.73
N ASN A 164 -3.49 8.95 -0.89
CA ASN A 164 -3.82 8.29 0.36
C ASN A 164 -3.50 9.23 1.52
N VAL A 165 -4.51 9.49 2.35
CA VAL A 165 -4.44 10.35 3.53
C VAL A 165 -4.75 9.50 4.75
N VAL A 166 -3.81 9.33 5.67
CA VAL A 166 -4.12 8.78 7.00
C VAL A 166 -4.81 9.88 7.80
N ALA A 167 -6.11 9.70 8.05
CA ALA A 167 -6.91 10.66 8.80
C ALA A 167 -6.80 10.37 10.29
N ILE A 168 -6.28 11.34 11.04
CA ILE A 168 -5.98 11.22 12.47
C ILE A 168 -6.75 12.32 13.22
N LYS A 169 -7.63 11.88 14.13
CA LYS A 169 -8.46 12.77 14.92
C LYS A 169 -7.59 13.71 15.78
N GLY A 170 -7.93 14.99 15.80
CA GLY A 170 -7.17 16.04 16.49
C GLY A 170 -5.85 16.43 15.83
N VAL A 171 -5.52 15.90 14.65
CA VAL A 171 -4.28 16.23 13.92
C VAL A 171 -4.55 16.88 12.57
N ASN A 172 -5.26 16.20 11.66
CA ASN A 172 -5.51 16.66 10.29
C ASN A 172 -6.98 16.56 9.85
N GLU A 173 -7.90 16.39 10.79
CA GLU A 173 -9.35 16.31 10.51
C GLU A 173 -9.93 17.61 9.94
N ASP A 174 -9.26 18.75 10.18
CA ASP A 174 -9.59 20.05 9.60
C ASP A 174 -9.34 20.11 8.09
N GLU A 175 -8.46 19.25 7.55
CA GLU A 175 -8.10 19.24 6.12
C GLU A 175 -8.95 18.29 5.27
N ILE A 176 -9.97 17.62 5.84
CA ILE A 176 -10.80 16.66 5.09
C ILE A 176 -11.45 17.31 3.86
N LEU A 177 -11.98 18.53 4.02
CA LEU A 177 -12.56 19.28 2.90
C LEU A 177 -11.50 19.80 1.93
N ASP A 178 -10.35 20.26 2.44
CA ASP A 178 -9.24 20.73 1.61
C ASP A 178 -8.74 19.61 0.68
N PHE A 179 -8.61 18.40 1.20
CA PHE A 179 -8.26 17.22 0.41
C PHE A 179 -9.37 16.82 -0.58
N ALA A 180 -10.64 16.86 -0.19
CA ALA A 180 -11.74 16.61 -1.10
C ALA A 180 -11.70 17.57 -2.31
N GLU A 181 -11.50 18.86 -2.05
CA GLU A 181 -11.38 19.88 -3.09
C GLU A 181 -10.10 19.71 -3.91
N PHE A 182 -8.97 19.38 -3.28
CA PHE A 182 -7.72 19.06 -3.96
C PHE A 182 -7.88 17.94 -4.99
N GLY A 183 -8.57 16.85 -4.61
CA GLY A 183 -8.86 15.73 -5.51
C GLY A 183 -9.69 16.14 -6.71
N ARG A 184 -10.76 16.92 -6.45
CA ARG A 184 -11.67 17.44 -7.48
C ARG A 184 -10.96 18.36 -8.47
N GLN A 185 -10.13 19.28 -7.99
CA GLN A 185 -9.42 20.25 -8.83
C GLN A 185 -8.34 19.59 -9.71
N ARG A 186 -7.63 18.59 -9.18
CA ARG A 186 -6.52 17.93 -9.89
C ARG A 186 -6.93 16.69 -10.67
N GLY A 187 -8.19 16.26 -10.59
CA GLY A 187 -8.66 15.03 -11.24
C GLY A 187 -8.02 13.77 -10.65
N VAL A 188 -7.68 13.78 -9.36
CA VAL A 188 -7.09 12.64 -8.65
C VAL A 188 -8.05 12.10 -7.61
N THR A 189 -8.04 10.79 -7.37
CA THR A 189 -8.91 10.18 -6.35
C THR A 189 -8.27 10.25 -4.97
N VAL A 190 -8.86 11.02 -4.06
CA VAL A 190 -8.44 11.03 -2.65
C VAL A 190 -9.08 9.86 -1.90
N ARG A 191 -8.29 9.20 -1.05
CA ARG A 191 -8.73 8.14 -0.15
C ARG A 191 -8.26 8.41 1.26
N PHE A 192 -9.21 8.58 2.15
CA PHE A 192 -8.93 8.68 3.57
C PHE A 192 -8.80 7.28 4.19
N ILE A 193 -7.87 7.11 5.11
CA ILE A 193 -7.57 5.84 5.77
C ILE A 193 -7.70 6.05 7.27
N GLU A 194 -8.50 5.22 7.93
CA GLU A 194 -8.59 5.25 9.38
C GLU A 194 -7.24 4.88 10.01
N PHE A 195 -6.79 5.72 10.95
CA PHE A 195 -5.54 5.50 11.66
C PHE A 195 -5.54 4.13 12.38
N MET A 196 -4.53 3.30 12.09
CA MET A 196 -4.39 1.93 12.61
C MET A 196 -3.24 1.84 13.64
N PRO A 197 -3.28 0.87 14.57
CA PRO A 197 -2.24 0.63 15.57
C PRO A 197 -0.99 -0.05 14.97
N LEU A 198 -0.34 0.63 14.03
CA LEU A 198 0.90 0.20 13.36
C LEU A 198 2.01 1.24 13.51
N ASP A 199 1.78 2.27 14.33
CA ASP A 199 2.72 3.36 14.54
C ASP A 199 3.90 2.95 15.40
N ALA A 200 5.09 3.31 14.93
CA ALA A 200 6.34 3.00 15.61
C ALA A 200 6.44 3.63 17.00
N ASP A 201 5.80 4.78 17.20
CA ASP A 201 5.89 5.55 18.43
C ASP A 201 4.83 5.14 19.48
N GLU A 202 4.00 4.12 19.20
CA GLU A 202 3.00 3.53 20.13
C GLU A 202 1.98 4.52 20.73
N HIS A 203 1.66 5.58 20.01
CA HIS A 203 0.69 6.61 20.37
C HIS A 203 -0.75 6.33 19.90
N TRP A 204 -0.98 5.28 19.12
CA TRP A 204 -2.34 4.96 18.67
C TRP A 204 -3.31 4.75 19.84
N SER A 205 -4.48 5.40 19.74
CA SER A 205 -5.63 5.24 20.64
C SER A 205 -6.90 5.13 19.80
N PRO A 206 -7.93 4.39 20.26
CA PRO A 206 -9.26 4.43 19.65
C PRO A 206 -9.81 5.84 19.47
N ASP A 207 -9.47 6.77 20.37
CA ASP A 207 -9.90 8.18 20.31
C ASP A 207 -9.26 8.96 19.16
N ALA A 208 -8.15 8.46 18.60
CA ALA A 208 -7.47 9.06 17.45
C ALA A 208 -8.07 8.62 16.10
N VAL A 209 -9.06 7.72 16.11
CA VAL A 209 -9.73 7.20 14.90
C VAL A 209 -10.78 8.20 14.44
N LEU A 210 -10.58 8.78 13.25
CA LEU A 210 -11.61 9.53 12.54
C LEU A 210 -12.37 8.57 11.61
N SER A 211 -13.63 8.28 11.94
CA SER A 211 -14.39 7.22 11.28
C SER A 211 -14.81 7.59 9.85
N GLN A 212 -15.11 6.58 9.03
CA GLN A 212 -15.75 6.81 7.73
C GLN A 212 -17.00 7.67 7.83
N THR A 213 -17.86 7.43 8.83
CA THR A 213 -19.10 8.19 8.99
C THR A 213 -18.82 9.67 9.20
N GLU A 214 -17.82 10.02 10.02
CA GLU A 214 -17.40 11.41 10.26
C GLU A 214 -16.82 12.04 8.98
N ILE A 215 -15.91 11.33 8.30
CA ILE A 215 -15.26 11.81 7.07
C ILE A 215 -16.30 12.08 5.96
N VAL A 216 -17.18 11.10 5.71
CA VAL A 216 -18.20 11.21 4.66
C VAL A 216 -19.21 12.30 5.02
N ALA A 217 -19.60 12.43 6.29
CA ALA A 217 -20.52 13.49 6.72
C ALA A 217 -19.93 14.89 6.50
N ALA A 218 -18.64 15.09 6.84
CA ALA A 218 -17.94 16.35 6.60
C ALA A 218 -17.92 16.72 5.11
N ILE A 219 -17.56 15.76 4.24
CA ILE A 219 -17.55 15.96 2.78
C ILE A 219 -18.96 16.22 2.26
N HIS A 220 -19.93 15.38 2.63
CA HIS A 220 -21.31 15.43 2.10
C HIS A 220 -22.01 16.77 2.43
N ALA A 221 -21.65 17.41 3.55
CA ALA A 221 -22.21 18.70 3.94
C ALA A 221 -21.89 19.84 2.96
N VAL A 222 -20.76 19.74 2.23
CA VAL A 222 -20.30 20.76 1.27
C VAL A 222 -20.38 20.25 -0.17
N HIS A 223 -19.93 19.02 -0.41
CA HIS A 223 -19.97 18.33 -1.69
C HIS A 223 -20.79 17.04 -1.54
N PRO A 224 -22.09 17.07 -1.83
CA PRO A 224 -22.94 15.90 -1.72
C PRO A 224 -22.38 14.71 -2.51
N VAL A 225 -22.28 13.57 -1.83
CA VAL A 225 -21.77 12.31 -2.39
C VAL A 225 -22.77 11.18 -2.23
N ASP A 226 -22.74 10.22 -3.16
CA ASP A 226 -23.51 8.97 -3.11
C ASP A 226 -22.57 7.75 -3.07
N PRO A 227 -22.89 6.72 -2.27
CA PRO A 227 -22.05 5.53 -2.17
C PRO A 227 -22.08 4.70 -3.46
N VAL A 228 -20.94 4.10 -3.80
CA VAL A 228 -20.78 3.13 -4.89
C VAL A 228 -20.78 1.72 -4.31
N PRO A 229 -21.40 0.72 -4.98
CA PRO A 229 -21.31 -0.68 -4.55
C PRO A 229 -19.86 -1.14 -4.36
N ARG A 230 -19.60 -1.86 -3.26
CA ARG A 230 -18.27 -2.40 -2.97
C ARG A 230 -17.87 -3.44 -4.03
N ASP A 231 -16.61 -3.38 -4.43
CA ASP A 231 -16.00 -4.26 -5.44
C ASP A 231 -14.89 -5.15 -4.85
N GLY A 232 -14.91 -5.36 -3.52
CA GLY A 232 -13.89 -6.13 -2.79
C GLY A 232 -12.62 -5.34 -2.46
N ALA A 233 -12.43 -4.16 -3.06
CA ALA A 233 -11.30 -3.29 -2.71
C ALA A 233 -11.39 -2.78 -1.25
N PRO A 234 -10.25 -2.43 -0.63
CA PRO A 234 -10.23 -1.88 0.73
C PRO A 234 -11.05 -0.60 0.92
N ALA A 235 -11.12 0.23 -0.12
CA ALA A 235 -11.79 1.53 -0.05
C ALA A 235 -13.27 1.37 -0.41
N GLU A 236 -14.15 1.87 0.45
CA GLU A 236 -15.51 2.22 0.05
C GLU A 236 -15.45 3.53 -0.74
N ARG A 237 -16.14 3.57 -1.88
CA ARG A 237 -16.11 4.69 -2.82
C ARG A 237 -17.40 5.48 -2.78
N PHE A 238 -17.28 6.78 -2.98
CA PHE A 238 -18.38 7.73 -3.00
C PHE A 238 -18.18 8.66 -4.20
N VAL A 239 -19.21 8.80 -5.04
CA VAL A 239 -19.18 9.69 -6.21
C VAL A 239 -19.81 11.04 -5.85
N TYR A 240 -19.21 12.13 -6.31
CA TYR A 240 -19.80 13.46 -6.13
C TYR A 240 -21.00 13.65 -7.06
N ARG A 241 -22.11 14.17 -6.53
CA ARG A 241 -23.37 14.36 -7.28
C ARG A 241 -23.26 15.36 -8.43
N ASP A 242 -22.31 16.26 -8.34
CA ASP A 242 -22.03 17.28 -9.36
C ASP A 242 -21.06 16.80 -10.46
N GLY A 243 -20.62 15.54 -10.42
CA GLY A 243 -19.70 14.97 -11.40
C GLY A 243 -18.22 15.30 -11.14
N GLY A 244 -17.86 15.87 -9.99
CA GLY A 244 -16.47 16.18 -9.61
C GLY A 244 -15.58 14.96 -9.31
N GLY A 245 -15.90 13.78 -9.84
CA GLY A 245 -15.14 12.54 -9.63
C GLY A 245 -15.62 11.70 -8.44
N GLU A 246 -14.67 11.06 -7.76
CA GLU A 246 -14.92 10.19 -6.61
C GLU A 246 -13.93 10.43 -5.45
N VAL A 247 -14.38 10.11 -4.25
CA VAL A 247 -13.58 10.04 -3.02
C VAL A 247 -13.75 8.67 -2.38
N GLY A 248 -12.71 8.18 -1.73
CA GLY A 248 -12.76 6.91 -1.01
C GLY A 248 -12.50 7.04 0.47
N VAL A 249 -12.99 6.08 1.23
CA VAL A 249 -12.58 5.87 2.63
C VAL A 249 -12.23 4.41 2.82
N ILE A 250 -11.09 4.13 3.48
CA ILE A 250 -10.66 2.81 3.91
C ILE A 250 -10.96 2.69 5.42
N PRO A 251 -12.13 2.12 5.81
CA PRO A 251 -12.54 2.00 7.21
C PRO A 251 -11.84 0.81 7.89
N SER A 252 -10.51 0.89 8.01
CA SER A 252 -9.66 -0.20 8.50
C SER A 252 -9.94 -0.62 9.94
N VAL A 253 -10.53 0.25 10.76
CA VAL A 253 -10.81 -0.02 12.17
C VAL A 253 -12.31 -0.23 12.38
N THR A 254 -13.13 0.71 11.93
CA THR A 254 -14.57 0.73 12.24
C THR A 254 -15.38 -0.27 11.41
N ARG A 255 -14.95 -0.55 10.17
CA ARG A 255 -15.63 -1.51 9.26
C ARG A 255 -14.64 -2.39 8.49
N PRO A 256 -13.96 -3.33 9.17
CA PRO A 256 -12.91 -4.16 8.57
C PRO A 256 -13.37 -4.92 7.32
N PHE A 257 -12.50 -4.99 6.32
CA PHE A 257 -12.73 -5.64 5.03
C PHE A 257 -11.98 -6.97 4.90
N CYS A 258 -11.70 -7.64 6.03
CA CYS A 258 -10.92 -8.88 6.05
C CYS A 258 -11.62 -10.06 5.34
N GLN A 259 -12.96 -10.05 5.31
CA GLN A 259 -13.77 -11.12 4.70
C GLN A 259 -13.59 -11.20 3.18
N SER A 260 -13.17 -10.12 2.53
CA SER A 260 -12.84 -10.07 1.09
C SER A 260 -11.36 -9.83 0.82
N CYS A 261 -10.49 -9.99 1.83
CA CYS A 261 -9.07 -9.69 1.69
C CYS A 261 -8.34 -10.77 0.90
N ASP A 262 -7.87 -10.42 -0.30
CA ASP A 262 -7.21 -11.27 -1.29
C ASP A 262 -5.68 -11.03 -1.38
N ARG A 263 -5.11 -10.39 -0.35
CA ARG A 263 -3.74 -9.87 -0.38
C ARG A 263 -2.73 -10.81 0.27
N VAL A 264 -1.58 -10.96 -0.38
CA VAL A 264 -0.35 -11.59 0.15
C VAL A 264 0.80 -10.59 0.04
N ARG A 265 1.77 -10.68 0.95
CA ARG A 265 2.85 -9.69 1.10
C ARG A 265 4.22 -10.37 1.06
N LEU A 266 5.11 -9.84 0.25
CA LEU A 266 6.52 -10.19 0.20
C LEU A 266 7.33 -9.03 0.78
N GLY A 267 7.99 -9.27 1.91
CA GLY A 267 8.96 -8.36 2.50
C GLY A 267 10.21 -8.20 1.64
N SER A 268 10.92 -7.09 1.81
CA SER A 268 12.14 -6.82 1.05
C SER A 268 13.29 -7.79 1.39
N ASP A 269 13.21 -8.47 2.51
CA ASP A 269 14.09 -9.56 2.96
C ASP A 269 13.64 -10.96 2.51
N GLY A 270 12.50 -11.06 1.83
CA GLY A 270 11.91 -12.34 1.40
C GLY A 270 10.99 -13.00 2.40
N GLY A 271 10.62 -12.32 3.50
CA GLY A 271 9.57 -12.78 4.41
C GLY A 271 8.19 -12.71 3.76
N LEU A 272 7.53 -13.85 3.58
CA LEU A 272 6.17 -13.94 3.04
C LEU A 272 5.14 -13.90 4.17
N ARG A 273 4.15 -13.01 4.05
CA ARG A 273 3.09 -12.80 5.05
C ARG A 273 1.71 -12.82 4.40
N ASN A 274 0.76 -13.47 5.06
CA ASN A 274 -0.65 -13.51 4.65
C ASN A 274 -1.46 -12.27 5.10
N CYS A 275 -0.92 -11.46 6.02
CA CYS A 275 -1.58 -10.29 6.59
C CYS A 275 -0.57 -9.20 6.95
N LEU A 276 -1.02 -7.94 6.92
CA LEU A 276 -0.25 -6.82 7.46
C LEU A 276 0.05 -7.05 8.96
N PHE A 277 -0.93 -7.58 9.69
CA PHE A 277 -0.85 -7.84 11.12
C PHE A 277 -0.32 -9.22 11.51
N ALA A 278 0.22 -10.01 10.58
CA ALA A 278 0.75 -11.33 10.90
C ALA A 278 1.91 -11.25 11.91
N ALA A 279 1.98 -12.16 12.87
CA ALA A 279 3.14 -12.26 13.77
C ALA A 279 4.30 -13.00 13.10
N ASP A 280 3.96 -14.01 12.31
CA ASP A 280 4.90 -14.93 11.65
C ASP A 280 4.96 -14.69 10.14
N GLU A 281 5.99 -15.22 9.52
CA GLU A 281 6.23 -15.19 8.08
C GLU A 281 7.02 -16.42 7.63
N ILE A 282 7.04 -16.71 6.34
CA ILE A 282 7.88 -17.77 5.75
C ILE A 282 9.07 -17.11 5.04
N ASP A 283 10.28 -17.60 5.32
CA ASP A 283 11.50 -17.13 4.67
C ASP A 283 11.66 -17.74 3.27
N LEU A 284 11.17 -17.03 2.24
CA LEU A 284 11.38 -17.43 0.85
C LEU A 284 12.80 -17.18 0.37
N ARG A 285 13.56 -16.27 1.00
CA ARG A 285 14.94 -15.97 0.62
C ARG A 285 15.83 -17.19 0.82
N SER A 286 15.62 -17.95 1.91
CA SER A 286 16.32 -19.22 2.13
C SER A 286 16.04 -20.24 1.02
N ILE A 287 14.80 -20.31 0.50
CA ILE A 287 14.45 -21.19 -0.63
C ILE A 287 15.17 -20.71 -1.90
N LEU A 288 15.07 -19.41 -2.20
CA LEU A 288 15.66 -18.81 -3.40
C LEU A 288 17.18 -18.99 -3.46
N ARG A 289 17.88 -18.80 -2.33
CA ARG A 289 19.34 -18.83 -2.25
C ARG A 289 19.91 -20.19 -1.89
N GLY A 290 19.08 -21.09 -1.36
CA GLY A 290 19.43 -22.48 -1.05
C GLY A 290 19.30 -23.44 -2.24
N GLY A 291 18.93 -22.95 -3.43
CA GLY A 291 18.73 -23.78 -4.61
C GLY A 291 17.37 -24.48 -4.67
N GLY A 292 16.38 -24.01 -3.90
CA GLY A 292 15.01 -24.53 -3.94
C GLY A 292 14.35 -24.32 -5.31
N THR A 293 13.45 -25.22 -5.64
CA THR A 293 12.68 -25.26 -6.88
C THR A 293 11.49 -24.29 -6.86
N ASP A 294 10.84 -24.12 -8.01
CA ASP A 294 9.60 -23.33 -8.08
C ASP A 294 8.44 -24.02 -7.37
N GLU A 295 8.46 -25.36 -7.22
CA GLU A 295 7.44 -26.07 -6.42
C GLU A 295 7.65 -25.82 -4.93
N ASP A 296 8.88 -25.71 -4.45
CA ASP A 296 9.15 -25.34 -3.05
C ASP A 296 8.59 -23.93 -2.73
N LEU A 297 8.66 -23.00 -3.70
CA LEU A 297 8.03 -21.69 -3.58
C LEU A 297 6.50 -21.76 -3.58
N VAL A 298 5.91 -22.60 -4.44
CA VAL A 298 4.46 -22.85 -4.48
C VAL A 298 3.97 -23.37 -3.14
N ASP A 299 4.62 -24.41 -2.60
CA ASP A 299 4.24 -25.05 -1.35
C ASP A 299 4.34 -24.09 -0.16
N ALA A 300 5.42 -23.31 -0.10
CA ALA A 300 5.60 -22.27 0.90
C ALA A 300 4.49 -21.21 0.85
N VAL A 301 4.16 -20.70 -0.36
CA VAL A 301 3.12 -19.67 -0.51
C VAL A 301 1.74 -20.21 -0.15
N VAL A 302 1.40 -21.42 -0.59
CA VAL A 302 0.11 -22.06 -0.26
C VAL A 302 0.00 -22.28 1.25
N SER A 303 1.06 -22.79 1.89
CA SER A 303 1.08 -23.00 3.34
C SER A 303 0.87 -21.69 4.11
N GLU A 304 1.56 -20.61 3.71
CA GLU A 304 1.41 -19.31 4.37
C GLU A 304 -0.02 -18.76 4.25
N VAL A 305 -0.64 -18.90 3.09
CA VAL A 305 -2.01 -18.44 2.85
C VAL A 305 -3.04 -19.26 3.63
N GLN A 306 -2.84 -20.56 3.79
CA GLN A 306 -3.71 -21.40 4.61
C GLN A 306 -3.71 -21.01 6.10
N ARG A 307 -2.64 -20.37 6.58
CA ARG A 307 -2.55 -19.83 7.95
C ARG A 307 -3.25 -18.48 8.14
N LYS A 308 -3.85 -17.91 7.09
CA LYS A 308 -4.47 -16.58 7.16
C LYS A 308 -5.71 -16.58 8.06
N ASN A 309 -5.70 -15.74 9.08
CA ASN A 309 -6.84 -15.57 9.99
C ASN A 309 -8.09 -14.98 9.29
N ALA A 310 -9.26 -15.17 9.90
CA ALA A 310 -10.53 -14.62 9.41
C ALA A 310 -10.49 -13.09 9.27
N GLY A 311 -9.81 -12.42 10.21
CA GLY A 311 -9.53 -10.99 10.14
C GLY A 311 -8.50 -10.53 11.15
N HIS A 312 -8.13 -9.25 11.07
CA HIS A 312 -7.30 -8.65 12.10
C HIS A 312 -8.10 -8.49 13.40
N LEU A 313 -7.38 -8.48 14.51
CA LEU A 313 -7.98 -8.45 15.84
C LEU A 313 -7.98 -7.04 16.46
N ILE A 314 -7.71 -5.97 15.68
CA ILE A 314 -7.73 -4.58 16.17
C ILE A 314 -8.99 -4.34 17.03
N GLY A 315 -8.81 -3.77 18.22
CA GLY A 315 -9.89 -3.51 19.18
C GLY A 315 -10.32 -4.71 20.03
N GLN A 316 -9.76 -5.90 19.82
CA GLN A 316 -10.03 -7.09 20.64
C GLN A 316 -8.94 -7.30 21.69
N ALA A 317 -9.31 -7.94 22.82
CA ALA A 317 -8.38 -8.20 23.94
C ALA A 317 -7.16 -9.07 23.55
N THR A 318 -7.29 -9.87 22.49
CA THR A 318 -6.24 -10.76 21.97
C THR A 318 -5.40 -10.12 20.85
N PHE A 319 -5.57 -8.82 20.58
CA PHE A 319 -4.76 -8.13 19.59
C PHE A 319 -3.31 -8.05 20.03
N VAL A 320 -2.42 -8.62 19.21
CA VAL A 320 -0.98 -8.44 19.35
C VAL A 320 -0.51 -7.56 18.21
N ARG A 321 0.13 -6.44 18.57
CA ARG A 321 0.73 -5.54 17.58
C ARG A 321 1.89 -6.25 16.86
N PRO A 322 2.01 -6.11 15.54
CA PRO A 322 3.15 -6.65 14.80
C PRO A 322 4.46 -6.04 15.26
N ARG A 323 5.52 -6.85 15.35
CA ARG A 323 6.87 -6.37 15.70
C ARG A 323 7.51 -5.51 14.62
N ARG A 324 7.10 -5.69 13.36
CA ARG A 324 7.61 -4.93 12.21
C ARG A 324 6.77 -3.69 12.00
N SER A 325 7.44 -2.58 11.73
CA SER A 325 6.79 -1.31 11.40
C SER A 325 6.21 -1.33 9.98
N MET A 326 5.32 -0.36 9.66
CA MET A 326 4.74 -0.20 8.32
C MET A 326 5.80 -0.15 7.20
N SER A 327 6.94 0.50 7.46
CA SER A 327 8.05 0.60 6.50
C SER A 327 8.70 -0.73 6.14
N GLN A 328 8.54 -1.78 6.95
CA GLN A 328 9.11 -3.10 6.67
C GLN A 328 8.09 -4.07 6.04
N LEU A 329 6.82 -3.69 6.00
CA LEU A 329 5.69 -4.56 5.66
C LEU A 329 5.01 -4.24 4.33
N GLY A 330 5.44 -3.17 3.66
CA GLY A 330 4.90 -2.73 2.38
C GLY A 330 3.47 -2.18 2.49
N GLY A 331 3.34 -1.00 3.11
CA GLY A 331 2.08 -0.26 3.29
C GLY A 331 1.29 -0.02 2.01
#